data_AF-A0A7R5KNX2-F1
#
_entry.id   AF-A0A7R5KNX2-F1
#
_cell.length_a   1.000
_cell.length_b   1.000
_cell.length_c   1.000
_cell.angle_alpha   90.00
_cell.angle_beta   90.00
_cell.angle_gamma   90.00
#
_symmetry.space_group_name_H-M   'P 1'
#
loop_
_entity.id
_entity.type
_entity.pdbx_description
1 polymer ?
#
loop_
_entity_poly.entity_id
_entity_poly.type
_entity_poly.pdbx_seq_one_letter_code
_entity_poly.pdbx_strand_id
1 'polypeptide(L)'
;MSLALHDLLVCCRRLENEKAVERRKEVENFKRLLRDSETVRQLDRNSDSKQGKQLNWDAVFSVLQKYFQKEIKNLQQTKPNASASTQTMRQKKIQEVGSLVKYFIRCANKRGPRLKCQELLIYVMEIIRDPTSCAAYGSDCSNILLKDILSVRKYWCEISQQQWSELLILYSQLYLKPSGNISRVLVARIIHTLMRGYCFQTDGLSSDMLIFFSKAMQSARQEKNSAGLDHIVGAMNIFCNKFADNCRLRICKAGEEILPTLLYIWTHYRPKDSLKASIIELFRLQVHIHHPKGAKTQGRGAYDFTKWQSILHNLYDVLVNEINLISSRGKYSSGSRNIAVKENLIELMADICHQVFTEDTKVLEITQSYAVTQREPSEDTVPNKRRRIELGWEVIRDNMQISQKDFDVIPW
;
A
#
# COMPACT_ATOMS: atom_id res chain seq x y z
N MET A 1 -9.48 1.74 46.06
CA MET A 1 -10.01 1.88 44.68
C MET A 1 -11.04 2.99 44.73
N SER A 2 -10.96 4.01 43.87
CA SER A 2 -11.95 5.10 43.87
C SER A 2 -13.33 4.58 43.44
N LEU A 3 -14.41 5.27 43.82
CA LEU A 3 -15.79 4.91 43.42
C LEU A 3 -15.91 4.83 41.90
N ALA A 4 -15.31 5.79 41.19
CA ALA A 4 -15.28 5.84 39.73
C ALA A 4 -14.64 4.58 39.09
N LEU A 5 -13.50 4.11 39.60
CA LEU A 5 -12.88 2.85 39.13
C LEU A 5 -13.70 1.62 39.52
N HIS A 6 -14.37 1.64 40.67
CA HIS A 6 -15.24 0.56 41.10
C HIS A 6 -16.43 0.40 40.15
N ASP A 7 -17.09 1.51 39.78
CA ASP A 7 -18.21 1.50 38.84
C ASP A 7 -17.80 0.99 37.46
N LEU A 8 -16.61 1.40 36.98
CA LEU A 8 -16.06 0.86 35.73
C LEU A 8 -15.74 -0.63 35.84
N LEU A 9 -15.18 -1.09 36.96
CA LEU A 9 -14.89 -2.51 37.19
C LEU A 9 -16.19 -3.34 37.20
N VAL A 10 -17.24 -2.86 37.86
CA VAL A 10 -18.55 -3.50 37.86
C VAL A 10 -19.12 -3.55 36.44
N CYS A 11 -19.05 -2.44 35.70
CA CYS A 11 -19.49 -2.39 34.31
C CYS A 11 -18.71 -3.40 33.43
N CYS A 12 -17.38 -3.50 33.60
CA CYS A 12 -16.53 -4.47 32.92
C CYS A 12 -16.98 -5.93 33.17
N ARG A 13 -17.27 -6.28 34.43
CA ARG A 13 -17.79 -7.63 34.77
C ARG A 13 -19.14 -7.92 34.11
N ARG A 14 -20.01 -6.91 33.99
CA ARG A 14 -21.30 -7.06 33.30
C ARG A 14 -21.17 -7.16 31.78
N LEU A 15 -20.14 -6.56 31.18
CA LEU A 15 -19.80 -6.77 29.76
C LEU A 15 -19.35 -8.22 29.49
N GLU A 16 -18.85 -8.93 30.50
CA GLU A 16 -18.51 -10.36 30.38
C GLU A 16 -19.70 -11.29 30.62
N ASN A 17 -20.91 -10.78 30.86
CA ASN A 17 -22.10 -11.60 31.11
C ASN A 17 -22.45 -12.51 29.91
N GLU A 18 -22.97 -13.71 30.15
CA GLU A 18 -23.38 -14.63 29.08
C GLU A 18 -24.61 -14.15 28.29
N LYS A 19 -25.50 -13.37 28.91
CA LYS A 19 -26.72 -12.87 28.27
C LYS A 19 -26.45 -11.67 27.38
N ALA A 20 -26.68 -11.82 26.07
CA ALA A 20 -26.42 -10.78 25.07
C ALA A 20 -27.19 -9.46 25.31
N VAL A 21 -28.43 -9.53 25.80
CA VAL A 21 -29.26 -8.36 26.08
C VAL A 21 -28.70 -7.54 27.25
N GLU A 22 -28.21 -8.21 28.29
CA GLU A 22 -27.61 -7.56 29.46
C GLU A 22 -26.30 -6.86 29.08
N ARG A 23 -25.43 -7.54 28.31
CA ARG A 23 -24.20 -6.93 27.79
C ARG A 23 -24.47 -5.66 26.97
N ARG A 24 -25.49 -5.68 26.11
CA ARG A 24 -25.81 -4.55 25.21
C ARG A 24 -26.21 -3.29 25.99
N LYS A 25 -26.96 -3.44 27.08
CA LYS A 25 -27.36 -2.31 27.95
C LYS A 25 -26.16 -1.64 28.61
N GLU A 26 -25.11 -2.40 28.90
CA GLU A 26 -23.92 -1.90 29.59
C GLU A 26 -22.95 -1.16 28.66
N VAL A 27 -23.06 -1.29 27.33
CA VAL A 27 -22.18 -0.57 26.38
C VAL A 27 -22.29 0.94 26.52
N GLU A 28 -23.50 1.48 26.68
CA GLU A 28 -23.69 2.92 26.84
C GLU A 28 -23.24 3.42 28.22
N ASN A 29 -23.43 2.60 29.26
CA ASN A 29 -22.87 2.86 30.59
C ASN A 29 -21.34 2.89 30.55
N PHE A 30 -20.72 1.92 29.87
CA PHE A 30 -19.27 1.85 29.68
C PHE A 30 -18.74 3.10 28.96
N LYS A 31 -19.37 3.52 27.85
CA LYS A 31 -18.98 4.76 27.16
C LYS A 31 -19.11 5.99 28.05
N ARG A 32 -20.17 6.08 28.87
CA ARG A 32 -20.39 7.18 29.82
C ARG A 32 -19.28 7.23 30.88
N LEU A 33 -18.92 6.08 31.47
CA LEU A 33 -17.83 5.99 32.45
C LEU A 33 -16.48 6.38 31.85
N LEU A 34 -16.24 6.07 30.57
CA LEU A 34 -15.02 6.49 29.87
C LEU A 34 -15.01 7.98 29.45
N ARG A 35 -16.11 8.72 29.66
CA ARG A 35 -16.14 10.19 29.52
C ARG A 35 -15.93 10.90 30.85
N ASP A 36 -16.12 10.20 31.96
CA ASP A 36 -15.91 10.75 33.29
C ASP A 36 -14.42 11.05 33.51
N SER A 37 -14.13 12.31 33.86
CA SER A 37 -12.74 12.78 34.01
C SER A 37 -12.00 12.08 35.13
N GLU A 38 -12.70 11.71 36.21
CA GLU A 38 -12.07 11.03 37.34
C GLU A 38 -11.66 9.60 36.97
N THR A 39 -12.56 8.85 36.33
CA THR A 39 -12.30 7.51 35.80
C THR A 39 -11.09 7.52 34.88
N VAL A 40 -11.07 8.44 33.91
CA VAL A 40 -9.97 8.59 32.94
C VAL A 40 -8.65 8.92 33.64
N ARG A 41 -8.65 9.88 34.57
CA ARG A 41 -7.46 10.30 35.32
C ARG A 41 -6.87 9.15 36.13
N GLN A 42 -7.72 8.34 36.76
CA GLN A 42 -7.29 7.18 37.54
C GLN A 42 -6.73 6.07 36.66
N LEU A 43 -7.35 5.79 35.50
CA LEU A 43 -6.82 4.82 34.54
C LEU A 43 -5.46 5.26 33.99
N ASP A 44 -5.31 6.54 33.63
CA ASP A 44 -4.04 7.11 33.18
C ASP A 44 -2.95 6.95 34.24
N ARG A 45 -3.23 7.37 35.49
CA ARG A 45 -2.30 7.23 36.62
C ARG A 45 -1.89 5.77 36.84
N ASN A 46 -2.84 4.85 36.77
CA ASN A 46 -2.58 3.43 37.00
C ASN A 46 -1.74 2.82 35.88
N SER A 47 -2.02 3.15 34.61
CA SER A 47 -1.20 2.75 33.46
C SER A 47 0.22 3.32 33.54
N ASP A 48 0.38 4.57 33.98
CA ASP A 48 1.68 5.23 34.06
C ASP A 48 2.52 4.69 35.24
N SER A 49 1.88 4.30 36.35
CA SER A 49 2.55 3.82 37.56
C SER A 49 3.15 2.40 37.47
N LYS A 50 2.80 1.61 36.44
CA LYS A 50 3.15 0.18 36.28
C LYS A 50 2.83 -0.73 37.48
N GLN A 51 2.04 -0.28 38.45
CA GLN A 51 1.61 -1.10 39.59
C GLN A 51 0.48 -2.04 39.16
N GLY A 52 0.80 -3.31 38.91
CA GLY A 52 -0.11 -4.30 38.32
C GLY A 52 -1.34 -4.72 39.15
N LYS A 53 -1.59 -4.11 40.31
CA LYS A 53 -2.71 -4.47 41.20
C LYS A 53 -4.00 -3.65 40.97
N GLN A 54 -3.92 -2.54 40.23
CA GLN A 54 -5.08 -1.66 40.02
C GLN A 54 -5.60 -1.73 38.58
N LEU A 55 -6.90 -1.46 38.40
CA LEU A 55 -7.53 -1.40 37.08
C LEU A 55 -6.86 -0.30 36.23
N ASN A 56 -6.35 -0.67 35.06
CA ASN A 56 -5.66 0.20 34.12
C ASN A 56 -6.22 0.01 32.70
N TRP A 57 -5.72 0.78 31.72
CA TRP A 57 -6.23 0.72 30.35
C TRP A 57 -6.09 -0.66 29.70
N ASP A 58 -4.99 -1.38 29.90
CA ASP A 58 -4.79 -2.72 29.32
C ASP A 58 -5.76 -3.75 29.93
N ALA A 59 -6.00 -3.68 31.24
CA ALA A 59 -6.95 -4.57 31.91
C ALA A 59 -8.38 -4.36 31.38
N VAL A 60 -8.78 -3.11 31.16
CA VAL A 60 -10.08 -2.79 30.53
C VAL A 60 -10.11 -3.23 29.07
N PHE A 61 -9.00 -3.09 28.33
CA PHE A 61 -8.91 -3.55 26.96
C PHE A 61 -9.08 -5.07 26.84
N SER A 62 -8.47 -5.84 27.75
CA SER A 62 -8.62 -7.30 27.81
C SER A 62 -10.07 -7.74 28.02
N VAL A 63 -10.79 -7.06 28.90
CA VAL A 63 -12.25 -7.27 29.07
C VAL A 63 -12.99 -6.97 27.77
N LEU A 64 -12.67 -5.86 27.10
CA LEU A 64 -13.30 -5.46 25.86
C LEU A 64 -13.01 -6.45 24.71
N GLN A 65 -11.81 -7.01 24.64
CA GLN A 65 -11.45 -8.06 23.68
C GLN A 65 -12.28 -9.33 23.94
N LYS A 66 -12.45 -9.75 25.20
CA LYS A 66 -13.31 -10.91 25.54
C LYS A 66 -14.78 -10.66 25.17
N TYR A 67 -15.30 -9.47 25.48
CA TYR A 67 -16.64 -9.05 25.04
C TYR A 67 -16.79 -9.18 23.52
N PHE A 68 -15.83 -8.63 22.78
CA PHE A 68 -15.79 -8.66 21.33
C PHE A 68 -15.76 -10.10 20.78
N GLN A 69 -14.94 -10.97 21.35
CA GLN A 69 -14.88 -12.39 20.97
C GLN A 69 -16.21 -13.12 21.22
N LYS A 70 -16.92 -12.81 22.31
CA LYS A 70 -18.29 -13.33 22.54
C LYS A 70 -19.26 -12.85 21.46
N GLU A 71 -19.16 -11.60 21.04
CA GLU A 71 -20.01 -11.07 19.98
C GLU A 71 -19.73 -11.71 18.61
N ILE A 72 -18.47 -11.98 18.27
CA ILE A 72 -18.11 -12.77 17.07
C ILE A 72 -18.74 -14.16 17.11
N LYS A 73 -18.58 -14.90 18.22
CA LYS A 73 -19.13 -16.26 18.35
C LYS A 73 -20.66 -16.28 18.18
N ASN A 74 -21.35 -15.30 18.75
CA ASN A 74 -22.81 -15.17 18.57
C ASN A 74 -23.19 -14.89 17.11
N LEU A 75 -22.39 -14.09 16.39
CA LEU A 75 -22.61 -13.85 14.95
C LEU A 75 -22.42 -15.11 14.10
N GLN A 76 -21.45 -15.96 14.46
CA GLN A 76 -21.18 -17.23 13.77
C GLN A 76 -22.29 -18.27 13.96
N GLN A 77 -22.92 -18.31 15.14
CA GLN A 77 -24.01 -19.23 15.45
C GLN A 77 -25.34 -18.87 14.78
N THR A 78 -25.46 -17.67 14.19
CA THR A 78 -26.70 -17.20 13.56
C THR A 78 -26.82 -17.71 12.13
N LYS A 79 -27.96 -18.34 11.79
CA LYS A 79 -28.20 -18.94 10.45
C LYS A 79 -28.05 -17.90 9.30
N PRO A 80 -27.48 -18.30 8.15
CA PRO A 80 -27.26 -17.41 7.01
C PRO A 80 -28.55 -16.99 6.28
N ASN A 81 -29.60 -17.83 6.29
CA ASN A 81 -30.86 -17.59 5.56
C ASN A 81 -31.88 -16.74 6.36
N ALA A 82 -31.39 -15.72 7.07
CA ALA A 82 -32.24 -14.85 7.88
C ALA A 82 -32.96 -13.79 7.04
N SER A 83 -34.07 -13.25 7.55
CA SER A 83 -34.80 -12.16 6.89
C SER A 83 -33.93 -10.91 6.69
N ALA A 84 -34.27 -10.06 5.72
CA ALA A 84 -33.56 -8.79 5.46
C ALA A 84 -33.51 -7.88 6.70
N SER A 85 -34.57 -7.86 7.51
CA SER A 85 -34.61 -7.11 8.78
C SER A 85 -33.61 -7.67 9.80
N THR A 86 -33.48 -8.99 9.90
CA THR A 86 -32.50 -9.66 10.77
C THR A 86 -31.08 -9.37 10.31
N GLN A 87 -30.82 -9.39 9.00
CA GLN A 87 -29.52 -9.06 8.43
C GLN A 87 -29.13 -7.60 8.68
N THR A 88 -30.08 -6.67 8.58
CA THR A 88 -29.86 -5.25 8.88
C THR A 88 -29.53 -5.04 10.36
N MET A 89 -30.27 -5.69 11.27
CA MET A 89 -29.99 -5.62 12.71
C MET A 89 -28.62 -6.21 13.05
N ARG A 90 -28.23 -7.29 12.37
CA ARG A 90 -26.89 -7.90 12.47
C ARG A 90 -25.80 -6.93 12.03
N GLN A 91 -25.96 -6.27 10.88
CA GLN A 91 -24.99 -5.30 10.39
C GLN A 91 -24.83 -4.11 11.33
N LYS A 92 -25.93 -3.59 11.88
CA LYS A 92 -25.91 -2.54 12.90
C LYS A 92 -25.14 -2.97 14.15
N LYS A 93 -25.34 -4.22 14.59
CA LYS A 93 -24.62 -4.79 15.74
C LYS A 93 -23.11 -4.89 15.50
N ILE A 94 -22.70 -5.35 14.31
CA ILE A 94 -21.29 -5.40 13.90
C ILE A 94 -20.68 -3.99 13.97
N GLN A 95 -21.36 -2.99 13.41
CA GLN A 95 -20.89 -1.60 13.44
C GLN A 95 -20.81 -1.02 14.87
N GLU A 96 -21.81 -1.27 15.71
CA GLU A 96 -21.82 -0.84 17.12
C GLU A 96 -20.60 -1.38 17.88
N VAL A 97 -20.34 -2.69 17.75
CA VAL A 97 -19.23 -3.36 18.42
C VAL A 97 -17.87 -2.90 17.88
N GLY A 98 -17.70 -2.80 16.56
CA GLY A 98 -16.47 -2.27 15.95
C GLY A 98 -16.18 -0.81 16.34
N SER A 99 -17.23 0.03 16.39
CA SER A 99 -17.12 1.43 16.82
C SER A 99 -16.69 1.58 18.28
N LEU A 100 -17.11 0.65 19.15
CA LEU A 100 -16.80 0.67 20.56
C LEU A 100 -15.30 0.44 20.81
N VAL A 101 -14.70 -0.56 20.16
CA VAL A 101 -13.27 -0.86 20.30
C VAL A 101 -12.42 0.32 19.82
N LYS A 102 -12.77 0.88 18.66
CA LYS A 102 -12.12 2.07 18.11
C LYS A 102 -12.25 3.28 19.04
N TYR A 103 -13.44 3.51 19.59
CA TYR A 103 -13.67 4.57 20.58
C TYR A 103 -12.80 4.39 21.82
N PHE A 104 -12.73 3.17 22.35
CA PHE A 104 -11.92 2.83 23.52
C PHE A 104 -10.43 3.13 23.28
N ILE A 105 -9.86 2.61 22.18
CA ILE A 105 -8.43 2.81 21.84
C ILE A 105 -8.09 4.29 21.75
N ARG A 106 -8.97 5.08 21.11
CA ARG A 106 -8.80 6.54 21.00
C ARG A 106 -8.90 7.25 22.33
N CYS A 107 -9.81 6.81 23.20
CA CYS A 107 -9.94 7.38 24.54
C CYS A 107 -8.70 7.13 25.39
N ALA A 108 -8.18 5.90 25.36
CA ALA A 108 -6.97 5.50 26.06
C ALA A 108 -5.74 6.26 25.57
N ASN A 109 -5.59 6.43 24.26
CA ASN A 109 -4.43 7.07 23.65
C ASN A 109 -4.52 8.60 23.54
N LYS A 110 -5.67 9.21 23.88
CA LYS A 110 -5.91 10.66 23.70
C LYS A 110 -4.86 11.55 24.36
N ARG A 111 -4.32 11.11 25.49
CA ARG A 111 -3.33 11.86 26.31
C ARG A 111 -1.94 11.22 26.25
N GLY A 112 -1.66 10.47 25.18
CA GLY A 112 -0.45 9.69 25.02
C GLY A 112 -0.74 8.18 24.95
N PRO A 113 0.11 7.40 24.25
CA PRO A 113 -0.09 5.97 24.04
C PRO A 113 0.09 5.16 25.34
N ARG A 114 -1.02 4.67 25.89
CA ARG A 114 -1.09 3.95 27.19
C ARG A 114 -1.47 2.49 27.10
N LEU A 115 -1.88 2.03 25.91
CA LEU A 115 -2.11 0.62 25.64
C LEU A 115 -0.78 -0.04 25.25
N LYS A 116 -0.63 -1.31 25.61
CA LYS A 116 0.48 -2.14 25.13
C LYS A 116 0.31 -2.38 23.63
N CYS A 117 1.36 -2.12 22.86
CA CYS A 117 1.35 -2.39 21.42
C CYS A 117 1.04 -3.86 21.12
N GLN A 118 1.62 -4.78 21.90
CA GLN A 118 1.42 -6.22 21.72
C GLN A 118 -0.06 -6.63 21.72
N GLU A 119 -0.85 -6.12 22.67
CA GLU A 119 -2.27 -6.44 22.79
C GLU A 119 -3.06 -5.89 21.59
N LEU A 120 -2.70 -4.70 21.11
CA LEU A 120 -3.30 -4.08 19.93
C LEU A 120 -3.00 -4.90 18.66
N LEU A 121 -1.77 -5.37 18.50
CA LEU A 121 -1.36 -6.17 17.34
C LEU A 121 -2.02 -7.55 17.34
N ILE A 122 -2.05 -8.23 18.49
CA ILE A 122 -2.75 -9.52 18.65
C ILE A 122 -4.21 -9.36 18.23
N TYR A 123 -4.90 -8.34 18.76
CA TYR A 123 -6.28 -8.04 18.38
C TYR A 123 -6.47 -7.89 16.86
N VAL A 124 -5.64 -7.07 16.21
CA VAL A 124 -5.73 -6.85 14.76
C VAL A 124 -5.45 -8.14 13.99
N MET A 125 -4.38 -8.84 14.33
CA MET A 125 -3.94 -10.03 13.59
C MET A 125 -4.93 -11.20 13.73
N GLU A 126 -5.49 -11.43 14.92
CA GLU A 126 -6.51 -12.45 15.13
C GLU A 126 -7.73 -12.22 14.22
N ILE A 127 -8.20 -10.97 14.13
CA ILE A 127 -9.38 -10.63 13.32
C ILE A 127 -9.09 -10.78 11.84
N ILE A 128 -7.93 -10.33 11.37
CA ILE A 128 -7.61 -10.39 9.94
C ILE A 128 -7.33 -11.83 9.49
N ARG A 129 -6.81 -12.69 10.37
CA ARG A 129 -6.54 -14.12 10.07
C ARG A 129 -7.79 -14.96 9.92
N ASP A 130 -8.80 -14.75 10.76
CA ASP A 130 -10.05 -15.50 10.65
C ASP A 130 -10.93 -14.91 9.54
N PRO A 131 -11.25 -15.65 8.46
CA PRO A 131 -12.02 -15.10 7.34
C PRO A 131 -13.38 -14.54 7.75
N THR A 132 -14.04 -15.16 8.73
CA THR A 132 -15.37 -14.74 9.20
C THR A 132 -15.29 -13.43 9.98
N SER A 133 -14.35 -13.33 10.91
CA SER A 133 -14.08 -12.12 11.68
C SER A 133 -13.58 -10.99 10.78
N CYS A 134 -12.72 -11.30 9.82
CA CYS A 134 -12.20 -10.36 8.84
C CYS A 134 -13.32 -9.78 7.97
N ALA A 135 -14.26 -10.61 7.51
CA ALA A 135 -15.41 -10.14 6.74
C ALA A 135 -16.33 -9.18 7.53
N ALA A 136 -16.44 -9.38 8.85
CA ALA A 136 -17.28 -8.55 9.70
C ALA A 136 -16.57 -7.27 10.19
N TYR A 137 -15.32 -7.38 10.63
CA TYR A 137 -14.61 -6.35 11.39
C TYR A 137 -13.28 -5.93 10.78
N GLY A 138 -12.84 -6.55 9.69
CA GLY A 138 -11.53 -6.30 9.10
C GLY A 138 -11.37 -4.86 8.62
N SER A 139 -12.45 -4.18 8.20
CA SER A 139 -12.41 -2.76 7.82
C SER A 139 -12.13 -1.84 9.03
N ASP A 140 -12.77 -2.11 10.17
CA ASP A 140 -12.52 -1.36 11.41
C ASP A 140 -11.12 -1.63 11.95
N CYS A 141 -10.68 -2.89 11.94
CA CYS A 141 -9.33 -3.28 12.38
C CYS A 141 -8.24 -2.69 11.49
N SER A 142 -8.45 -2.69 10.18
CA SER A 142 -7.55 -2.04 9.21
C SER A 142 -7.44 -0.53 9.48
N ASN A 143 -8.57 0.13 9.81
CA ASN A 143 -8.55 1.54 10.20
C ASN A 143 -7.81 1.76 11.52
N ILE A 144 -8.01 0.92 12.53
CA ILE A 144 -7.31 0.97 13.81
C ILE A 144 -5.80 0.82 13.57
N LEU A 145 -5.39 -0.20 12.82
CA LEU A 145 -3.99 -0.42 12.48
C LEU A 145 -3.38 0.82 11.82
N LEU A 146 -4.02 1.36 10.79
CA LEU A 146 -3.46 2.50 10.07
C LEU A 146 -3.42 3.79 10.90
N LYS A 147 -4.53 4.11 11.59
CA LYS A 147 -4.75 5.45 12.16
C LYS A 147 -4.44 5.56 13.64
N ASP A 148 -4.49 4.45 14.37
CA ASP A 148 -4.39 4.45 15.83
C ASP A 148 -3.17 3.63 16.32
N ILE A 149 -2.56 2.79 15.45
CA ILE A 149 -1.32 2.04 15.73
C ILE A 149 -0.13 2.58 14.92
N LEU A 150 -0.17 2.45 13.59
CA LEU A 150 0.94 2.82 12.68
C LEU A 150 1.15 4.34 12.57
N SER A 151 0.23 5.17 13.07
CA SER A 151 0.44 6.61 13.18
C SER A 151 1.23 7.01 14.44
N VAL A 152 1.41 6.09 15.40
CA VAL A 152 1.99 6.36 16.71
C VAL A 152 3.43 5.87 16.76
N ARG A 153 4.37 6.82 16.84
CA ARG A 153 5.82 6.53 16.83
C ARG A 153 6.25 5.58 17.96
N LYS A 154 5.67 5.68 19.15
CA LYS A 154 5.98 4.75 20.27
C LYS A 154 5.79 3.29 19.84
N TYR A 155 4.65 3.00 19.20
CA TYR A 155 4.33 1.63 18.79
C TYR A 155 5.27 1.12 17.69
N TRP A 156 5.81 1.99 16.83
CA TRP A 156 6.82 1.56 15.85
C TRP A 156 8.07 0.96 16.49
N CYS A 157 8.46 1.44 17.66
CA CYS A 157 9.60 0.93 18.42
C CYS A 157 9.27 -0.34 19.21
N GLU A 158 7.98 -0.65 19.40
CA GLU A 158 7.53 -1.83 20.15
C GLU A 158 7.16 -3.02 19.23
N ILE A 159 6.84 -2.77 17.96
CA ILE A 159 6.59 -3.82 16.96
C ILE A 159 7.91 -4.53 16.65
N SER A 160 7.95 -5.85 16.87
CA SER A 160 9.14 -6.66 16.57
C SER A 160 9.34 -6.86 15.07
N GLN A 161 10.56 -7.22 14.67
CA GLN A 161 10.88 -7.51 13.27
C GLN A 161 9.98 -8.61 12.67
N GLN A 162 9.70 -9.67 13.46
CA GLN A 162 8.80 -10.74 13.06
C GLN A 162 7.38 -10.22 12.82
N GLN A 163 6.89 -9.34 13.70
CA GLN A 163 5.54 -8.77 13.56
C GLN A 163 5.41 -7.85 12.36
N TRP A 164 6.44 -7.06 12.02
CA TRP A 164 6.45 -6.28 10.78
C TRP A 164 6.31 -7.18 9.55
N SER A 165 7.08 -8.27 9.49
CA SER A 165 7.02 -9.24 8.39
C SER A 165 5.65 -9.92 8.33
N GLU A 166 5.11 -10.34 9.46
CA GLU A 166 3.85 -11.06 9.56
C GLU A 166 2.65 -10.18 9.17
N LEU A 167 2.63 -8.92 9.61
CA LEU A 167 1.62 -7.95 9.19
C LEU A 167 1.70 -7.68 7.68
N LEU A 168 2.90 -7.56 7.11
CA LEU A 168 3.09 -7.38 5.68
C LEU A 168 2.52 -8.55 4.89
N ILE A 169 2.83 -9.78 5.29
CA ILE A 169 2.31 -10.99 4.63
C ILE A 169 0.78 -11.04 4.73
N LEU A 170 0.23 -10.79 5.92
CA LEU A 170 -1.20 -10.84 6.18
C LEU A 170 -1.97 -9.81 5.33
N TYR A 171 -1.52 -8.56 5.28
CA TYR A 171 -2.16 -7.53 4.47
C TYR A 171 -1.91 -7.70 2.97
N SER A 172 -0.78 -8.29 2.57
CA SER A 172 -0.50 -8.69 1.18
C SER A 172 -1.49 -9.74 0.69
N GLN A 173 -1.77 -10.75 1.52
CA GLN A 173 -2.80 -11.76 1.23
C GLN A 173 -4.18 -11.10 1.14
N LEU A 174 -4.51 -10.21 2.07
CA LEU A 174 -5.78 -9.47 2.05
C LEU A 174 -5.95 -8.58 0.81
N TYR A 175 -4.87 -8.02 0.29
CA TYR A 175 -4.90 -7.21 -0.94
C TYR A 175 -5.17 -8.07 -2.19
N LEU A 176 -4.60 -9.27 -2.25
CA LEU A 176 -4.78 -10.20 -3.36
C LEU A 176 -6.10 -10.96 -3.29
N LYS A 177 -6.60 -11.22 -2.08
CA LYS A 177 -7.87 -11.88 -1.80
C LYS A 177 -8.67 -11.04 -0.80
N PRO A 178 -9.38 -10.00 -1.26
CA PRO A 178 -10.20 -9.17 -0.39
C PRO A 178 -11.24 -9.99 0.37
N SER A 179 -11.48 -9.62 1.63
CA SER A 179 -12.53 -10.20 2.46
C SER A 179 -13.58 -9.13 2.80
N GLY A 180 -14.86 -9.49 2.75
CA GLY A 180 -15.96 -8.59 3.08
C GLY A 180 -15.97 -7.29 2.26
N ASN A 181 -16.22 -6.18 2.94
CA ASN A 181 -16.33 -4.84 2.35
C ASN A 181 -15.06 -3.98 2.53
N ILE A 182 -13.91 -4.61 2.76
CA ILE A 182 -12.67 -3.89 3.04
C ILE A 182 -12.19 -3.18 1.77
N SER A 183 -11.97 -1.87 1.88
CA SER A 183 -11.48 -1.07 0.76
C SER A 183 -10.06 -1.49 0.39
N ARG A 184 -9.85 -1.90 -0.87
CA ARG A 184 -8.52 -2.22 -1.41
C ARG A 184 -7.54 -1.05 -1.29
N VAL A 185 -8.03 0.19 -1.40
CA VAL A 185 -7.22 1.41 -1.20
C VAL A 185 -6.73 1.50 0.24
N LEU A 186 -7.58 1.18 1.23
CA LEU A 186 -7.18 1.15 2.64
C LEU A 186 -6.08 0.10 2.87
N VAL A 187 -6.24 -1.10 2.33
CA VAL A 187 -5.23 -2.17 2.42
C VAL A 187 -3.93 -1.75 1.76
N ALA A 188 -3.97 -1.14 0.58
CA ALA A 188 -2.78 -0.64 -0.11
C ALA A 188 -2.03 0.43 0.70
N ARG A 189 -2.76 1.36 1.34
CA ARG A 189 -2.17 2.37 2.26
C ARG A 189 -1.49 1.73 3.46
N ILE A 190 -2.08 0.66 4.01
CA ILE A 190 -1.50 -0.10 5.11
C ILE A 190 -0.22 -0.78 4.65
N ILE A 191 -0.24 -1.49 3.52
CA ILE A 191 0.95 -2.14 2.94
C ILE A 191 2.08 -1.13 2.74
N HIS A 192 1.77 0.03 2.16
CA HIS A 192 2.76 1.10 1.98
C HIS A 192 3.37 1.56 3.32
N THR A 193 2.55 1.74 4.35
CA THR A 193 3.01 2.17 5.68
C THR A 193 3.81 1.08 6.38
N LEU A 194 3.33 -0.17 6.32
CA LEU A 194 4.03 -1.34 6.85
C LEU A 194 5.38 -1.55 6.16
N MET A 195 5.47 -1.32 4.84
CA MET A 195 6.70 -1.45 4.09
C MET A 195 7.76 -0.44 4.55
N ARG A 196 7.35 0.81 4.84
CA ARG A 196 8.24 1.81 5.46
C ARG A 196 8.75 1.34 6.81
N GLY A 197 7.85 0.85 7.67
CA GLY A 197 8.22 0.31 8.98
C GLY A 197 9.18 -0.87 8.87
N TYR A 198 8.86 -1.85 8.04
CA TYR A 198 9.69 -3.03 7.80
C TYR A 198 11.09 -2.67 7.29
N CYS A 199 11.20 -1.84 6.25
CA CYS A 199 12.50 -1.44 5.69
C CYS A 199 13.32 -0.56 6.66
N PHE A 200 12.65 0.12 7.59
CA PHE A 200 13.31 0.90 8.63
C PHE A 200 13.80 0.03 9.80
N GLN A 201 13.06 -1.02 10.16
CA GLN A 201 13.30 -1.84 11.35
C GLN A 201 14.03 -3.17 11.07
N THR A 202 14.22 -3.52 9.79
CA THR A 202 14.80 -4.79 9.37
C THR A 202 15.81 -4.60 8.23
N ASP A 203 16.79 -5.50 8.17
CA ASP A 203 17.80 -5.54 7.10
C ASP A 203 17.66 -6.77 6.19
N GLY A 204 16.72 -7.66 6.49
CA GLY A 204 16.48 -8.87 5.69
C GLY A 204 15.57 -8.59 4.50
N LEU A 205 15.95 -9.06 3.31
CA LEU A 205 15.07 -9.04 2.16
C LEU A 205 13.97 -10.11 2.31
N SER A 206 12.70 -9.73 2.16
CA SER A 206 11.57 -10.66 2.14
C SER A 206 11.27 -11.16 0.72
N SER A 207 11.46 -12.47 0.49
CA SER A 207 11.05 -13.12 -0.77
C SER A 207 9.54 -13.08 -0.97
N ASP A 208 8.75 -13.14 0.11
CA ASP A 208 7.29 -13.07 0.04
C ASP A 208 6.83 -11.72 -0.52
N MET A 209 7.54 -10.63 -0.21
CA MET A 209 7.22 -9.30 -0.73
C MET A 209 7.49 -9.21 -2.24
N LEU A 210 8.58 -9.81 -2.73
CA LEU A 210 8.83 -9.91 -4.16
C LEU A 210 7.71 -10.68 -4.88
N ILE A 211 7.30 -11.82 -4.33
CA ILE A 211 6.19 -12.62 -4.88
C ILE A 211 4.88 -11.84 -4.85
N PHE A 212 4.60 -11.14 -3.75
CA PHE A 212 3.42 -10.29 -3.61
C PHE A 212 3.40 -9.21 -4.70
N PHE A 213 4.51 -8.51 -4.92
CA PHE A 213 4.62 -7.45 -5.90
C PHE A 213 4.32 -7.96 -7.33
N SER A 214 4.91 -9.08 -7.74
CA SER A 214 4.61 -9.69 -9.04
C SER A 214 3.12 -10.06 -9.17
N LYS A 215 2.53 -10.67 -8.14
CA LYS A 215 1.08 -11.01 -8.13
C LYS A 215 0.19 -9.77 -8.16
N ALA A 216 0.54 -8.72 -7.41
CA ALA A 216 -0.23 -7.48 -7.36
C ALA A 216 -0.26 -6.78 -8.73
N MET A 217 0.84 -6.83 -9.49
CA MET A 217 0.88 -6.30 -10.86
C MET A 217 0.04 -7.12 -11.82
N GLN A 218 0.09 -8.45 -11.73
CA GLN A 218 -0.77 -9.33 -12.54
C GLN A 218 -2.25 -9.02 -12.31
N SER A 219 -2.67 -8.89 -11.04
CA SER A 219 -4.03 -8.50 -10.68
C SER A 219 -4.40 -7.10 -11.18
N ALA A 220 -3.52 -6.10 -10.99
CA ALA A 220 -3.77 -4.73 -11.45
C ALA A 220 -4.00 -4.65 -12.96
N ARG A 221 -3.28 -5.48 -13.72
CA ARG A 221 -3.43 -5.58 -15.17
C ARG A 221 -4.73 -6.26 -15.60
N GLN A 222 -5.20 -7.26 -14.87
CA GLN A 222 -6.43 -7.98 -15.21
C GLN A 222 -7.67 -7.17 -14.83
N GLU A 223 -7.68 -6.57 -13.65
CA GLU A 223 -8.84 -5.89 -13.09
C GLU A 223 -9.05 -4.47 -13.61
N LYS A 224 -8.06 -3.90 -14.33
CA LYS A 224 -8.03 -2.50 -14.80
C LYS A 224 -8.28 -1.48 -13.68
N ASN A 225 -8.04 -1.85 -12.42
CA ASN A 225 -8.31 -1.01 -11.27
C ASN A 225 -7.02 -0.32 -10.82
N SER A 226 -6.97 1.00 -10.94
CA SER A 226 -5.84 1.83 -10.51
C SER A 226 -5.98 2.34 -9.06
N ALA A 227 -7.09 2.07 -8.38
CA ALA A 227 -7.36 2.58 -7.06
C ALA A 227 -6.37 2.00 -6.03
N GLY A 228 -5.54 2.87 -5.46
CA GLY A 228 -4.53 2.50 -4.46
C GLY A 228 -3.27 1.87 -5.06
N LEU A 229 -3.18 1.73 -6.38
CA LEU A 229 -2.00 1.19 -7.04
C LEU A 229 -0.76 2.07 -6.81
N ASP A 230 -0.95 3.38 -6.67
CA ASP A 230 0.12 4.32 -6.29
C ASP A 230 0.76 3.97 -4.94
N HIS A 231 -0.04 3.47 -3.98
CA HIS A 231 0.52 3.01 -2.70
C HIS A 231 1.31 1.71 -2.85
N ILE A 232 0.90 0.81 -3.75
CA ILE A 232 1.64 -0.43 -4.01
C ILE A 232 2.96 -0.14 -4.72
N VAL A 233 2.96 0.71 -5.75
CA VAL A 233 4.20 1.12 -6.44
C VAL A 233 5.11 1.92 -5.50
N GLY A 234 4.55 2.80 -4.66
CA GLY A 234 5.33 3.46 -3.61
C GLY A 234 5.97 2.47 -2.64
N ALA A 235 5.28 1.38 -2.27
CA ALA A 235 5.83 0.33 -1.43
C ALA A 235 6.98 -0.41 -2.13
N MET A 236 6.87 -0.64 -3.44
CA MET A 236 7.96 -1.19 -4.25
C MET A 236 9.17 -0.27 -4.26
N ASN A 237 8.99 1.05 -4.41
CA ASN A 237 10.11 2.01 -4.38
C ASN A 237 10.86 1.93 -3.06
N ILE A 238 10.15 1.96 -1.94
CA ILE A 238 10.74 1.84 -0.60
C ILE A 238 11.54 0.54 -0.46
N PHE A 239 10.93 -0.59 -0.85
CA PHE A 239 11.54 -1.90 -0.75
C PHE A 239 12.78 -2.01 -1.64
N CYS A 240 12.67 -1.67 -2.93
CA CYS A 240 13.77 -1.74 -3.88
C CYS A 240 14.92 -0.84 -3.45
N ASN A 241 14.63 0.37 -2.96
CA ASN A 241 15.66 1.31 -2.53
C ASN A 241 16.43 0.79 -1.31
N LYS A 242 15.74 0.20 -0.32
CA LYS A 242 16.38 -0.37 0.87
C LYS A 242 17.34 -1.52 0.53
N PHE A 243 17.01 -2.33 -0.48
CA PHE A 243 17.75 -3.56 -0.78
C PHE A 243 18.56 -3.50 -2.09
N ALA A 244 18.61 -2.34 -2.74
CA ALA A 244 19.30 -2.12 -4.01
C ALA A 244 20.77 -2.53 -3.94
N ASP A 245 21.48 -2.11 -2.89
CA ASP A 245 22.92 -2.30 -2.77
C ASP A 245 23.28 -3.76 -2.43
N ASN A 246 22.54 -4.38 -1.52
CA ASN A 246 22.86 -5.71 -0.97
C ASN A 246 22.21 -6.86 -1.74
N CYS A 247 21.13 -6.61 -2.46
CA CYS A 247 20.35 -7.62 -3.18
C CYS A 247 20.11 -7.25 -4.65
N ARG A 248 21.00 -6.42 -5.20
CA ARG A 248 20.97 -5.87 -6.56
C ARG A 248 20.36 -6.80 -7.61
N LEU A 249 20.93 -8.00 -7.79
CA LEU A 249 20.50 -8.94 -8.82
C LEU A 249 19.04 -9.40 -8.65
N ARG A 250 18.58 -9.58 -7.41
CA ARG A 250 17.19 -9.94 -7.10
C ARG A 250 16.24 -8.78 -7.37
N ILE A 251 16.68 -7.55 -7.07
CA ILE A 251 15.91 -6.33 -7.34
C ILE A 251 15.81 -6.06 -8.85
N CYS A 252 16.90 -6.28 -9.61
CA CYS A 252 16.87 -6.22 -11.08
C CYS A 252 15.87 -7.20 -11.66
N LYS A 253 15.96 -8.49 -11.27
CA LYS A 253 15.05 -9.54 -11.73
C LYS A 253 13.58 -9.17 -11.47
N ALA A 254 13.27 -8.70 -10.26
CA ALA A 254 11.92 -8.28 -9.90
C ALA A 254 11.46 -7.07 -10.73
N GLY A 255 12.34 -6.09 -10.95
CA GLY A 255 12.07 -4.96 -11.83
C GLY A 255 11.75 -5.41 -13.26
N GLU A 256 12.59 -6.25 -13.85
CA GLU A 256 12.38 -6.79 -15.19
C GLU A 256 11.05 -7.57 -15.32
N GLU A 257 10.56 -8.20 -14.26
CA GLU A 257 9.24 -8.86 -14.23
C GLU A 257 8.07 -7.86 -14.14
N ILE A 258 8.23 -6.78 -13.36
CA ILE A 258 7.14 -5.85 -13.00
C ILE A 258 6.99 -4.70 -14.01
N LEU A 259 8.10 -4.10 -14.45
CA LEU A 259 8.11 -2.89 -15.26
C LEU A 259 7.31 -2.99 -16.58
N PRO A 260 7.31 -4.11 -17.33
CA PRO A 260 6.47 -4.25 -18.52
C PRO A 260 4.97 -4.04 -18.23
N THR A 261 4.51 -4.50 -17.06
CA THR A 261 3.10 -4.32 -16.64
C THR A 261 2.81 -2.86 -16.31
N LEU A 262 3.76 -2.15 -15.69
CA LEU A 262 3.60 -0.72 -15.41
C LEU A 262 3.58 0.13 -16.68
N LEU A 263 4.39 -0.20 -17.69
CA LEU A 263 4.35 0.45 -19.01
C LEU A 263 2.99 0.22 -19.71
N TYR A 264 2.48 -1.01 -19.61
CA TYR A 264 1.15 -1.33 -20.12
C TYR A 264 0.06 -0.50 -19.43
N ILE A 265 0.10 -0.40 -18.09
CA ILE A 265 -0.84 0.43 -17.32
C ILE A 265 -0.72 1.91 -17.70
N TRP A 266 0.51 2.43 -17.83
CA TRP A 266 0.74 3.82 -18.24
C TRP A 266 0.10 4.12 -19.59
N THR A 267 0.38 3.28 -20.57
CA THR A 267 -0.05 3.45 -21.97
C THR A 267 -1.57 3.31 -22.11
N HIS A 268 -2.15 2.28 -21.49
CA HIS A 268 -3.54 1.90 -21.75
C HIS A 268 -4.55 2.47 -20.75
N TYR A 269 -4.16 2.72 -19.49
CA TYR A 269 -5.11 3.15 -18.45
C TYR A 269 -5.02 4.63 -18.12
N ARG A 270 -4.06 5.36 -18.70
CA ARG A 270 -3.85 6.81 -18.49
C ARG A 270 -3.91 7.18 -17.00
N PRO A 271 -2.99 6.65 -16.18
CA PRO A 271 -3.04 6.78 -14.73
C PRO A 271 -2.91 8.24 -14.29
N LYS A 272 -3.41 8.53 -13.08
CA LYS A 272 -3.25 9.83 -12.41
C LYS A 272 -1.77 10.17 -12.18
N ASP A 273 -1.46 11.46 -12.08
CA ASP A 273 -0.10 11.98 -11.91
C ASP A 273 0.67 11.40 -10.72
N SER A 274 -0.01 11.08 -9.61
CA SER A 274 0.64 10.46 -8.45
C SER A 274 1.18 9.07 -8.77
N LEU A 275 0.42 8.26 -9.52
CA LEU A 275 0.89 6.94 -9.95
C LEU A 275 2.00 7.08 -11.01
N LYS A 276 1.88 8.03 -11.95
CA LYS A 276 2.96 8.33 -12.91
C LYS A 276 4.27 8.69 -12.20
N ALA A 277 4.20 9.54 -11.18
CA ALA A 277 5.37 9.92 -10.39
C ALA A 277 6.03 8.71 -9.69
N SER A 278 5.25 7.83 -9.08
CA SER A 278 5.78 6.60 -8.47
C SER A 278 6.40 5.64 -9.49
N ILE A 279 5.82 5.54 -10.69
CA ILE A 279 6.39 4.72 -11.77
C ILE A 279 7.72 5.31 -12.27
N ILE A 280 7.79 6.64 -12.47
CA ILE A 280 9.05 7.32 -12.84
C ILE A 280 10.14 7.04 -11.80
N GLU A 281 9.82 7.19 -10.51
CA GLU A 281 10.76 6.92 -9.42
C GLU A 281 11.26 5.47 -9.46
N LEU A 282 10.37 4.49 -9.68
CA LEU A 282 10.76 3.09 -9.80
C LEU A 282 11.70 2.86 -10.99
N PHE A 283 11.41 3.45 -12.14
CA PHE A 283 12.24 3.32 -13.32
C PHE A 283 13.63 3.95 -13.13
N ARG A 284 13.71 5.14 -12.54
CA ARG A 284 14.99 5.78 -12.21
C ARG A 284 15.83 4.89 -11.30
N LEU A 285 15.22 4.35 -10.26
CA LEU A 285 15.87 3.42 -9.36
C LEU A 285 16.36 2.17 -10.12
N GLN A 286 15.52 1.56 -10.94
CA GLN A 286 15.89 0.36 -11.71
C GLN A 286 17.01 0.65 -12.70
N VAL A 287 16.97 1.78 -13.42
CA VAL A 287 18.05 2.22 -14.31
C VAL A 287 19.38 2.33 -13.56
N HIS A 288 19.37 2.99 -12.39
CA HIS A 288 20.55 3.15 -11.56
C HIS A 288 21.10 1.81 -11.06
N ILE A 289 20.22 0.95 -10.54
CA ILE A 289 20.59 -0.39 -10.06
C ILE A 289 21.18 -1.22 -11.19
N HIS A 290 20.62 -1.16 -12.41
CA HIS A 290 21.14 -1.89 -13.58
C HIS A 290 22.49 -1.36 -14.06
N HIS A 291 22.83 -0.11 -13.78
CA HIS A 291 24.09 0.53 -14.23
C HIS A 291 24.80 1.24 -13.06
N PRO A 292 25.42 0.48 -12.14
CA PRO A 292 26.06 1.07 -10.95
C PRO A 292 27.26 1.98 -11.28
N LYS A 293 27.82 1.89 -12.50
CA LYS A 293 28.87 2.78 -13.00
C LYS A 293 28.31 3.96 -13.83
N GLY A 294 27.00 4.16 -13.80
CA GLY A 294 26.27 5.19 -14.55
C GLY A 294 25.69 4.67 -15.87
N ALA A 295 24.57 5.29 -16.27
CA ALA A 295 23.79 4.95 -17.48
C ALA A 295 24.62 4.99 -18.79
N LYS A 296 25.77 5.68 -18.79
CA LYS A 296 26.69 5.79 -19.93
C LYS A 296 27.64 4.59 -20.09
N THR A 297 27.68 3.68 -19.11
CA THR A 297 28.58 2.54 -19.13
C THR A 297 27.84 1.31 -19.64
N GLN A 298 28.39 0.61 -20.65
CA GLN A 298 27.85 -0.65 -21.19
C GLN A 298 27.97 -1.84 -20.21
N GLY A 299 28.08 -1.57 -18.90
CA GLY A 299 28.25 -2.59 -17.87
C GLY A 299 27.06 -3.55 -17.83
N ARG A 300 27.33 -4.85 -17.86
CA ARG A 300 26.34 -5.94 -17.77
C ARG A 300 25.80 -6.09 -16.36
N GLY A 301 24.97 -5.15 -15.94
CA GLY A 301 24.36 -5.19 -14.63
C GLY A 301 22.95 -5.78 -14.60
N ALA A 302 22.31 -5.94 -15.76
CA ALA A 302 20.98 -6.54 -15.88
C ALA A 302 20.97 -8.02 -15.49
N TYR A 303 19.84 -8.51 -15.01
CA TYR A 303 19.63 -9.93 -14.80
C TYR A 303 19.38 -10.62 -16.16
N ASP A 304 18.50 -10.05 -16.98
CA ASP A 304 18.27 -10.42 -18.37
C ASP A 304 18.46 -9.18 -19.26
N PHE A 305 19.64 -9.09 -19.89
CA PHE A 305 20.02 -7.94 -20.70
C PHE A 305 19.06 -7.70 -21.88
N THR A 306 18.64 -8.77 -22.58
CA THR A 306 17.75 -8.66 -23.73
C THR A 306 16.38 -8.14 -23.32
N LYS A 307 15.85 -8.68 -22.21
CA LYS A 307 14.57 -8.24 -21.66
C LYS A 307 14.65 -6.81 -21.15
N TRP A 308 15.71 -6.46 -20.44
CA TRP A 308 15.96 -5.10 -19.97
C TRP A 308 16.03 -4.11 -21.13
N GLN A 309 16.77 -4.44 -22.19
CA GLN A 309 16.86 -3.59 -23.38
C GLN A 309 15.48 -3.38 -24.02
N SER A 310 14.65 -4.41 -24.15
CA SER A 310 13.25 -4.27 -24.61
C SER A 310 12.43 -3.35 -23.70
N ILE A 311 12.59 -3.45 -22.38
CA ILE A 311 11.91 -2.56 -21.42
C ILE A 311 12.32 -1.10 -21.64
N LEU A 312 13.61 -0.82 -21.81
CA LEU A 312 14.11 0.54 -22.04
C LEU A 312 13.53 1.17 -23.30
N HIS A 313 13.43 0.40 -24.39
CA HIS A 313 12.89 0.93 -25.64
C HIS A 313 11.39 1.20 -25.55
N ASN A 314 10.64 0.33 -24.89
CA ASN A 314 9.22 0.58 -24.62
C ASN A 314 9.03 1.79 -23.69
N LEU A 315 9.89 1.94 -22.68
CA LEU A 315 9.89 3.11 -21.81
C LEU A 315 10.16 4.39 -22.61
N TYR A 316 11.21 4.41 -23.44
CA TYR A 316 11.54 5.55 -24.31
C TYR A 316 10.31 6.04 -25.09
N ASP A 317 9.62 5.14 -25.79
CA ASP A 317 8.41 5.49 -26.54
C ASP A 317 7.29 6.00 -25.63
N VAL A 318 7.08 5.40 -24.45
CA VAL A 318 6.10 5.93 -23.48
C VAL A 318 6.46 7.34 -23.02
N LEU A 319 7.74 7.62 -22.74
CA LEU A 319 8.21 8.93 -22.31
C LEU A 319 8.11 9.98 -23.42
N VAL A 320 8.45 9.64 -24.66
CA VAL A 320 8.25 10.51 -25.83
C VAL A 320 6.77 10.86 -25.95
N ASN A 321 5.89 9.87 -25.92
CA ASN A 321 4.45 10.11 -26.02
C ASN A 321 3.90 10.97 -24.85
N GLU A 322 4.44 10.81 -23.64
CA GLU A 322 4.07 11.64 -22.49
C GLU A 322 4.54 13.09 -22.69
N ILE A 323 5.78 13.30 -23.14
CA ILE A 323 6.30 14.64 -23.47
C ILE A 323 5.43 15.28 -24.54
N ASN A 324 5.06 14.57 -25.60
CA ASN A 324 4.18 15.07 -26.67
C ASN A 324 2.82 15.51 -26.11
N LEU A 325 2.27 14.72 -25.19
CA LEU A 325 1.01 15.05 -24.54
C LEU A 325 1.13 16.29 -23.66
N ILE A 326 2.23 16.45 -22.92
CA ILE A 326 2.49 17.66 -22.12
C ILE A 326 2.66 18.87 -23.05
N SER A 327 3.48 18.74 -24.09
CA SER A 327 3.71 19.77 -25.09
C SER A 327 2.40 20.23 -25.70
N SER A 328 1.56 19.31 -26.22
CA SER A 328 0.27 19.63 -26.85
C SER A 328 -0.73 20.37 -25.94
N ARG A 329 -0.55 20.30 -24.61
CA ARG A 329 -1.39 20.99 -23.62
C ARG A 329 -0.83 22.33 -23.14
N GLY A 330 0.34 22.75 -23.64
CA GLY A 330 0.98 24.02 -23.28
C GLY A 330 0.05 25.23 -23.50
N LYS A 331 0.04 26.16 -22.56
CA LYS A 331 -0.76 27.39 -22.65
C LYS A 331 0.03 28.47 -23.40
N TYR A 332 -0.62 29.14 -24.34
CA TYR A 332 -0.09 30.36 -24.94
C TYR A 332 -0.32 31.53 -23.98
N SER A 333 0.73 32.26 -23.65
CA SER A 333 0.65 33.52 -22.91
C SER A 333 1.54 34.54 -23.60
N SER A 334 0.97 35.68 -24.02
CA SER A 334 1.70 36.79 -24.67
C SER A 334 2.68 36.39 -25.79
N GLY A 335 2.25 35.51 -26.69
CA GLY A 335 3.06 35.11 -27.85
C GLY A 335 4.13 34.05 -27.59
N SER A 336 4.29 33.60 -26.33
CA SER A 336 5.15 32.48 -25.96
C SER A 336 4.34 31.28 -25.47
N ARG A 337 4.82 30.08 -25.77
CA ARG A 337 4.26 28.82 -25.28
C ARG A 337 5.11 28.34 -24.10
N ASN A 338 4.52 28.25 -22.92
CA ASN A 338 5.23 27.73 -21.75
C ASN A 338 4.88 26.23 -21.55
N ILE A 339 5.88 25.36 -21.66
CA ILE A 339 5.77 23.93 -21.39
C ILE A 339 6.56 23.64 -20.11
N ALA A 340 5.87 23.23 -19.05
CA ALA A 340 6.50 22.83 -17.79
C ALA A 340 6.57 21.30 -17.70
N VAL A 341 7.70 20.73 -18.10
CA VAL A 341 7.99 19.31 -17.90
C VAL A 341 8.63 19.13 -16.52
N LYS A 342 8.22 18.10 -15.78
CA LYS A 342 8.78 17.82 -14.45
C LYS A 342 10.23 17.36 -14.55
N GLU A 343 11.09 17.86 -13.67
CA GLU A 343 12.53 17.54 -13.63
C GLU A 343 12.80 16.03 -13.61
N ASN A 344 12.09 15.27 -12.77
CA ASN A 344 12.26 13.83 -12.66
C ASN A 344 11.93 13.04 -13.96
N LEU A 345 11.05 13.59 -14.81
CA LEU A 345 10.73 13.02 -16.11
C LEU A 345 11.85 13.32 -17.12
N ILE A 346 12.43 14.53 -17.07
CA ILE A 346 13.57 14.94 -17.90
C ILE A 346 14.80 14.10 -17.56
N GLU A 347 15.14 13.97 -16.28
CA GLU A 347 16.27 13.17 -15.82
C GLU A 347 16.14 11.71 -16.27
N LEU A 348 14.96 11.10 -16.10
CA LEU A 348 14.73 9.74 -16.59
C LEU A 348 14.87 9.66 -18.11
N MET A 349 14.29 10.60 -18.87
CA MET A 349 14.43 10.62 -20.32
C MET A 349 15.89 10.71 -20.76
N ALA A 350 16.70 11.56 -20.11
CA ALA A 350 18.12 11.70 -20.40
C ALA A 350 18.89 10.39 -20.15
N ASP A 351 18.63 9.72 -19.02
CA ASP A 351 19.23 8.43 -18.70
C ASP A 351 18.85 7.34 -19.72
N ILE A 352 17.58 7.34 -20.18
CA ILE A 352 17.12 6.39 -21.20
C ILE A 352 17.74 6.68 -22.56
N CYS A 353 17.83 7.95 -22.97
CA CYS A 353 18.47 8.34 -24.22
C CYS A 353 19.93 7.87 -24.25
N HIS A 354 20.67 8.02 -23.15
CA HIS A 354 22.05 7.54 -23.05
C HIS A 354 22.19 6.02 -23.21
N GLN A 355 21.16 5.23 -22.84
CA GLN A 355 21.21 3.78 -22.95
C GLN A 355 20.64 3.23 -24.25
N VAL A 356 19.66 3.92 -24.84
CA VAL A 356 18.94 3.47 -26.04
C VAL A 356 19.58 4.01 -27.31
N PHE A 357 20.18 5.21 -27.28
CA PHE A 357 20.85 5.76 -28.46
C PHE A 357 22.20 5.10 -28.66
N THR A 358 22.32 4.38 -29.76
CA THR A 358 23.58 3.85 -30.29
C THR A 358 23.87 4.53 -31.63
N GLU A 359 25.15 4.66 -32.00
CA GLU A 359 25.58 5.40 -33.20
C GLU A 359 24.89 4.89 -34.49
N ASP A 360 24.48 3.61 -34.53
CA ASP A 360 23.96 2.95 -35.73
C ASP A 360 22.44 2.70 -35.75
N THR A 361 21.69 2.98 -34.67
CA THR A 361 20.26 2.58 -34.58
C THR A 361 19.31 3.77 -34.54
N LYS A 362 18.71 4.10 -35.70
CA LYS A 362 17.68 5.17 -35.82
C LYS A 362 16.24 4.67 -35.70
N VAL A 363 16.03 3.37 -35.91
CA VAL A 363 14.70 2.74 -35.94
C VAL A 363 14.83 1.33 -35.38
N LEU A 364 14.00 0.98 -34.39
CA LEU A 364 13.93 -0.39 -33.86
C LEU A 364 12.52 -0.98 -34.05
N GLU A 365 12.44 -2.21 -34.58
CA GLU A 365 11.22 -3.01 -34.51
C GLU A 365 11.20 -3.81 -33.21
N ILE A 366 10.17 -3.60 -32.38
CA ILE A 366 10.02 -4.31 -31.12
C ILE A 366 8.78 -5.19 -31.17
N THR A 367 8.98 -6.44 -30.79
CA THR A 367 7.90 -7.39 -30.52
C THR A 367 7.27 -7.03 -29.18
N GLN A 368 5.99 -6.64 -29.17
CA GLN A 368 5.26 -6.36 -27.95
C GLN A 368 5.23 -7.59 -27.03
N SER A 369 6.07 -7.58 -25.98
CA SER A 369 6.21 -8.71 -25.04
C SER A 369 5.11 -8.72 -23.97
N TYR A 370 4.01 -7.97 -24.17
CA TYR A 370 2.92 -7.89 -23.20
C TYR A 370 2.22 -9.25 -22.99
N ALA A 371 2.47 -10.27 -23.82
CA ALA A 371 1.92 -11.62 -23.65
C ALA A 371 2.93 -12.56 -22.97
N VAL A 372 3.00 -12.54 -21.64
CA VAL A 372 3.43 -13.73 -20.88
C VAL A 372 2.23 -14.21 -20.08
N THR A 373 1.27 -14.80 -20.79
CA THR A 373 0.32 -15.74 -20.19
C THR A 373 0.98 -17.10 -20.17
N GLN A 374 1.13 -17.70 -18.99
CA GLN A 374 1.30 -19.14 -18.86
C GLN A 374 0.06 -19.82 -19.46
N ARG A 375 0.12 -20.16 -20.74
CA ARG A 375 -0.74 -21.18 -21.34
C ARG A 375 0.18 -22.10 -22.12
N GLU A 376 -0.01 -23.39 -21.92
CA GLU A 376 0.66 -24.47 -22.66
C GLU A 376 0.62 -24.21 -24.17
N PRO A 377 1.63 -24.68 -24.92
CA PRO A 377 1.76 -24.38 -26.34
C PRO A 377 0.68 -25.11 -27.14
N SER A 378 -0.44 -24.43 -27.41
CA SER A 378 -1.35 -24.81 -28.48
C SER A 378 -0.83 -24.22 -29.80
N GLU A 379 -0.78 -25.05 -30.85
CA GLU A 379 -0.12 -24.79 -32.16
C GLU A 379 -0.62 -23.58 -32.97
N ASP A 380 -1.60 -22.81 -32.52
CA ASP A 380 -2.04 -21.59 -33.20
C ASP A 380 -1.47 -20.32 -32.55
N THR A 381 -0.26 -19.94 -32.97
CA THR A 381 0.40 -18.71 -32.54
C THR A 381 -0.26 -17.49 -33.19
N VAL A 382 -1.10 -16.78 -32.43
CA VAL A 382 -1.56 -15.43 -32.81
C VAL A 382 -0.32 -14.52 -32.93
N PRO A 383 -0.10 -13.82 -34.06
CA PRO A 383 1.11 -13.04 -34.26
C PRO A 383 1.20 -11.86 -33.27
N ASN A 384 2.32 -11.79 -32.55
CA ASN A 384 2.64 -10.63 -31.72
C ASN A 384 2.72 -9.38 -32.61
N LYS A 385 1.92 -8.36 -32.32
CA LYS A 385 1.98 -7.07 -33.03
C LYS A 385 3.39 -6.47 -32.88
N ARG A 386 4.11 -6.33 -33.99
CA ARG A 386 5.39 -5.61 -34.06
C ARG A 386 5.11 -4.12 -34.12
N ARG A 387 5.80 -3.32 -33.31
CA ARG A 387 5.73 -1.85 -33.34
C ARG A 387 7.09 -1.29 -33.69
N ARG A 388 7.11 -0.34 -34.63
CA ARG A 388 8.30 0.45 -34.99
C ARG A 388 8.45 1.60 -34.00
N ILE A 389 9.63 1.76 -33.41
CA ILE A 389 10.00 2.88 -32.55
C ILE A 389 11.12 3.65 -33.23
N GLU A 390 10.92 4.95 -33.44
CA GLU A 390 11.92 5.86 -33.99
C GLU A 390 12.79 6.40 -32.85
N LEU A 391 14.10 6.30 -33.01
CA LEU A 391 15.09 6.69 -32.02
C LEU A 391 15.85 7.92 -32.52
N GLY A 392 16.12 8.84 -31.61
CA GLY A 392 17.05 9.94 -31.86
C GLY A 392 16.62 11.25 -31.23
N TRP A 393 17.59 12.14 -31.09
CA TRP A 393 17.36 13.50 -30.59
C TRP A 393 16.32 14.26 -31.41
N GLU A 394 16.31 14.06 -32.74
CA GLU A 394 15.36 14.71 -33.65
C GLU A 394 13.92 14.39 -33.28
N VAL A 395 13.62 13.15 -32.89
CA VAL A 395 12.27 12.75 -32.46
C VAL A 395 11.83 13.52 -31.23
N ILE A 396 12.71 13.71 -30.25
CA ILE A 396 12.39 14.45 -29.02
C ILE A 396 12.24 15.95 -29.32
N ARG A 397 13.19 16.51 -30.09
CA ARG A 397 13.19 17.93 -30.48
C ARG A 397 11.90 18.28 -31.23
N ASP A 398 11.57 17.55 -32.29
CA ASP A 398 10.43 17.84 -33.16
C ASP A 398 9.09 17.79 -32.38
N ASN A 399 9.05 16.94 -31.36
CA ASN A 399 7.92 16.80 -30.45
C ASN A 399 7.78 17.93 -29.41
N MET A 400 8.89 18.52 -28.99
CA MET A 400 8.89 19.73 -28.16
C MET A 400 8.67 20.99 -28.99
N GLN A 401 9.20 21.01 -30.22
CA GLN A 401 9.18 22.15 -31.15
C GLN A 401 8.10 21.98 -32.23
N ILE A 402 6.83 22.08 -31.83
CA ILE A 402 5.68 21.96 -32.74
C ILE A 402 5.61 23.13 -33.75
N SER A 403 6.23 24.28 -33.41
CA SER A 403 6.36 25.46 -34.28
C SER A 403 7.76 26.07 -34.16
N GLN A 404 8.31 26.61 -35.26
CA GLN A 404 9.60 27.33 -35.26
C GLN A 404 9.62 28.57 -34.35
N LYS A 405 8.45 29.03 -33.85
CA LYS A 405 8.30 30.20 -32.98
C LYS A 405 8.18 29.87 -31.48
N ASP A 406 8.26 28.61 -31.06
CA ASP A 406 7.92 28.15 -29.70
C ASP A 406 9.07 28.28 -28.64
N PHE A 407 10.03 29.20 -28.82
CA PHE A 407 11.14 29.60 -27.91
C PHE A 407 12.45 28.79 -27.88
N ASP A 408 13.50 29.50 -27.42
CA ASP A 408 14.91 29.11 -27.32
C ASP A 408 15.12 27.79 -26.57
N VAL A 409 15.63 26.80 -27.29
CA VAL A 409 16.24 25.62 -26.71
C VAL A 409 17.51 26.09 -26.01
N ILE A 410 17.46 26.33 -24.69
CA ILE A 410 18.69 26.53 -23.91
C ILE A 410 19.40 25.17 -23.88
N PRO A 411 20.56 25.02 -24.54
CA PRO A 411 21.35 23.80 -24.43
C PRO A 411 21.88 23.73 -23.00
N TRP A 412 21.74 22.59 -22.32
CA TRP A 412 22.54 22.30 -21.14
C TRP A 412 23.94 21.86 -21.56
#